data_AF-A0A950ZI19-F1
#
_entry.id   AF-A0A950ZI19-F1
#
_cell.length_a   1.000
_cell.length_b   1.000
_cell.length_c   1.000
_cell.angle_alpha   90.00
_cell.angle_beta   90.00
_cell.angle_gamma   90.00
#
_symmetry.space_group_name_H-M   'P 1'
#
loop_
_entity.id
_entity.type
_entity.pdbx_description
1 polymer ?
#
loop_
_entity_poly.entity_id
_entity_poly.type
_entity_poly.pdbx_seq_one_letter_code
_entity_poly.pdbx_strand_id
1 'polypeptide(L)'
;MTALHPDAPPAWSVHVPLVGATSVRFAIPRADEDDPWPLSRALTELQRMGAEREGSPRALGAGRGVPLVHSQELRWHGVTLVLEALHVQGGAFDEVILGLPAWDELEQALPSEEELWTLVDTVAAACEARHGALGDGEAFLLDTPEDEAAWQRRLARHTGLLVTEPPSTFAATACPYRTLPRSGLTVLLR
;
A
#
# COMPACT_ATOMS: atom_id res chain seq x y z
N MET A 1 13.00 -24.31 29.21
CA MET A 1 12.39 -23.01 28.90
C MET A 1 13.26 -22.36 27.84
N THR A 2 12.92 -22.59 26.58
CA THR A 2 13.68 -22.08 25.43
C THR A 2 13.13 -20.70 25.11
N ALA A 3 14.00 -19.69 25.11
CA ALA A 3 13.63 -18.32 24.77
C ALA A 3 13.17 -18.27 23.30
N LEU A 4 11.99 -17.67 23.06
CA LEU A 4 11.51 -17.32 21.73
C LEU A 4 12.41 -16.21 21.18
N HIS A 5 13.05 -16.48 20.04
CA HIS A 5 13.80 -15.49 19.27
C HIS A 5 12.80 -14.47 18.69
N PRO A 6 12.97 -13.16 18.89
CA PRO A 6 11.98 -12.16 18.50
C PRO A 6 11.87 -11.91 16.98
N ASP A 7 12.68 -12.60 16.16
CA ASP A 7 12.81 -12.38 14.72
C ASP A 7 12.26 -13.54 13.87
N ALA A 8 11.59 -14.52 14.48
CA ALA A 8 10.95 -15.58 13.71
C ALA A 8 9.55 -15.10 13.25
N PRO A 9 9.26 -15.06 11.94
CA PRO A 9 7.89 -14.84 11.49
C PRO A 9 6.98 -15.92 12.11
N PRO A 10 5.73 -15.59 12.47
CA PRO A 10 4.82 -16.55 13.09
C PRO A 10 4.69 -17.81 12.20
N ALA A 11 4.60 -18.99 12.83
CA ALA A 11 4.58 -20.30 12.14
C ALA A 11 3.37 -20.53 11.22
N TRP A 12 2.51 -19.53 11.05
CA TRP A 12 1.42 -19.49 10.10
C TRP A 12 1.67 -18.28 9.18
N SER A 13 2.41 -18.47 8.08
CA SER A 13 2.42 -17.51 6.98
C SER A 13 1.07 -17.64 6.27
N VAL A 14 0.25 -16.59 6.29
CA VAL A 14 -1.01 -16.57 5.54
C VAL A 14 -0.66 -16.26 4.09
N HIS A 15 -0.79 -17.25 3.22
CA HIS A 15 -0.90 -16.96 1.80
C HIS A 15 -2.13 -16.08 1.61
N VAL A 16 -1.93 -14.89 1.08
CA VAL A 16 -3.00 -13.94 0.73
C VAL A 16 -3.37 -14.27 -0.73
N PRO A 17 -4.43 -15.07 -1.00
CA PRO A 17 -4.73 -15.50 -2.36
C PRO A 17 -5.33 -14.32 -3.13
N LEU A 18 -4.49 -13.49 -3.73
CA LEU A 18 -4.90 -12.45 -4.65
C LEU A 18 -4.87 -13.05 -6.06
N VAL A 19 -6.04 -13.27 -6.66
CA VAL A 19 -6.16 -13.80 -8.02
C VAL A 19 -5.83 -12.67 -9.00
N GLY A 20 -4.70 -12.78 -9.70
CA GLY A 20 -4.26 -11.76 -10.68
C GLY A 20 -3.26 -10.78 -10.09
N ALA A 21 -3.44 -9.47 -10.33
CA ALA A 21 -2.53 -8.45 -9.80
C ALA A 21 -2.81 -8.14 -8.33
N THR A 22 -1.76 -7.99 -7.52
CA THR A 22 -1.86 -7.51 -6.14
C THR A 22 -1.88 -5.98 -6.16
N SER A 23 -2.88 -5.36 -5.54
CA SER A 23 -2.88 -3.90 -5.37
C SER A 23 -2.87 -3.50 -3.90
N VAL A 24 -1.96 -2.59 -3.56
CA VAL A 24 -1.96 -1.91 -2.27
C VAL A 24 -2.33 -0.45 -2.52
N ARG A 25 -3.44 -0.02 -1.94
CA ARG A 25 -4.03 1.30 -2.16
C ARG A 25 -3.90 2.10 -0.88
N PHE A 26 -3.49 3.36 -0.98
CA PHE A 26 -3.24 4.25 0.15
C PHE A 26 -4.05 5.54 0.00
N ALA A 27 -4.74 5.92 1.07
CA ALA A 27 -5.30 7.25 1.23
C ALA A 27 -4.20 8.15 1.80
N ILE A 28 -3.84 9.19 1.05
CA ILE A 28 -2.75 10.09 1.38
C ILE A 28 -3.27 11.53 1.53
N PRO A 29 -2.62 12.38 2.33
CA PRO A 29 -2.94 13.79 2.35
C PRO A 29 -2.92 14.36 0.93
N ARG A 30 -3.90 15.19 0.62
CA ARG A 30 -3.91 15.92 -0.65
C ARG A 30 -2.62 16.73 -0.76
N ALA A 31 -1.95 16.62 -1.91
CA ALA A 31 -0.76 17.41 -2.16
C ALA A 31 -1.14 18.89 -2.35
N ASP A 32 -0.43 19.78 -1.65
CA ASP A 32 -0.45 21.20 -1.93
C ASP A 32 0.22 21.49 -3.28
N GLU A 33 -0.13 22.61 -3.92
CA GLU A 33 0.40 22.96 -5.25
C GLU A 33 1.93 23.08 -5.28
N ASP A 34 2.54 23.43 -4.14
CA ASP A 34 3.98 23.64 -3.98
C ASP A 34 4.73 22.40 -3.46
N ASP A 35 4.02 21.33 -3.09
CA ASP A 35 4.63 20.15 -2.48
C ASP A 35 5.20 19.21 -3.57
N PRO A 36 6.46 18.71 -3.47
CA PRO A 36 6.91 17.60 -4.30
C PRO A 36 5.88 16.47 -4.30
N TRP A 37 5.36 16.17 -5.50
CA TRP A 37 4.24 15.25 -5.67
C TRP A 37 4.47 13.93 -4.90
N PRO A 38 3.45 13.37 -4.25
CA PRO A 38 3.57 12.16 -3.43
C PRO A 38 4.25 11.00 -4.17
N LEU A 39 3.97 10.89 -5.48
CA LEU A 39 4.63 9.92 -6.35
C LEU A 39 6.15 10.15 -6.43
N SER A 40 6.62 11.39 -6.54
CA SER A 40 8.05 11.71 -6.62
C SER A 40 8.80 11.31 -5.35
N ARG A 41 8.18 11.48 -4.18
CA ARG A 41 8.75 11.08 -2.88
C ARG A 41 8.87 9.55 -2.80
N ALA A 42 7.79 8.83 -3.10
CA ALA A 42 7.82 7.36 -3.15
C ALA A 42 8.80 6.84 -4.19
N LEU A 43 8.85 7.41 -5.40
CA LEU A 43 9.81 7.04 -6.43
C LEU A 43 11.26 7.21 -5.96
N THR A 44 11.56 8.29 -5.25
CA THR A 44 12.90 8.53 -4.71
C THR A 44 13.29 7.46 -3.69
N GLU A 45 12.37 7.08 -2.80
CA GLU A 45 12.60 6.02 -1.82
C GLU A 45 12.73 4.64 -2.49
N LEU A 46 11.89 4.33 -3.47
CA LEU A 46 11.98 3.08 -4.23
C LEU A 46 13.30 2.97 -4.99
N GLN A 47 13.80 4.07 -5.57
CA GLN A 47 15.12 4.09 -6.20
C GLN A 47 16.25 3.85 -5.18
N ARG A 48 16.12 4.34 -3.94
CA ARG A 48 17.07 4.02 -2.85
C ARG A 48 17.04 2.55 -2.45
N MET A 49 15.90 1.88 -2.63
CA MET A 49 15.76 0.42 -2.48
C MET A 49 16.27 -0.37 -3.70
N GLY A 50 16.80 0.31 -4.73
CA GLY A 50 17.31 -0.33 -5.94
C GLY A 50 16.26 -0.58 -7.02
N ALA A 51 15.07 0.02 -6.93
CA ALA A 51 14.10 -0.02 -8.03
C ALA A 51 14.56 0.88 -9.20
N GLU A 52 14.48 0.35 -10.42
CA GLU A 52 14.83 1.07 -11.64
C GLU A 52 13.56 1.46 -12.40
N ARG A 53 13.54 2.64 -13.04
CA ARG A 53 12.38 3.06 -13.85
C ARG A 53 12.33 2.27 -15.15
N GLU A 54 11.17 1.74 -15.47
CA GLU A 54 10.88 1.14 -16.77
C GLU A 54 10.06 2.11 -17.61
N GLY A 55 10.56 2.41 -18.81
CA GLY A 55 9.87 3.30 -19.74
C GLY A 55 9.76 4.75 -19.26
N SER A 56 8.87 5.50 -19.94
CA SER A 56 8.62 6.91 -19.62
C SER A 56 7.46 7.04 -18.61
N PRO A 57 7.51 8.04 -17.71
CA PRO A 57 6.38 8.33 -16.84
C PRO A 57 5.14 8.67 -17.68
N ARG A 58 3.97 8.21 -17.23
CA ARG A 58 2.68 8.47 -17.87
C ARG A 58 1.88 9.44 -17.01
N ALA A 59 1.37 10.50 -17.61
CA ALA A 59 0.49 11.45 -16.92
C ALA A 59 -0.76 11.71 -17.76
N LEU A 60 -1.90 11.78 -17.10
CA LEU A 60 -3.19 12.15 -17.67
C LEU A 60 -3.75 13.33 -16.87
N GLY A 61 -4.20 14.39 -17.55
CA GLY A 61 -4.76 15.55 -16.87
C GLY A 61 -5.33 16.60 -17.82
N ALA A 62 -5.74 17.74 -17.27
CA ALA A 62 -6.37 18.83 -18.01
C ALA A 62 -5.39 19.69 -18.86
N GLY A 63 -4.11 19.29 -18.93
CA GLY A 63 -3.07 19.98 -19.70
C GLY A 63 -2.35 21.14 -18.97
N ARG A 64 -2.76 21.48 -17.74
CA ARG A 64 -2.09 22.42 -16.82
C ARG A 64 -2.32 22.02 -15.37
N GLY A 65 -1.39 22.35 -14.48
CA GLY A 65 -1.48 22.05 -13.05
C GLY A 65 -1.20 20.58 -12.71
N VAL A 66 -1.72 20.12 -11.57
CA VAL A 66 -1.56 18.73 -11.09
C VAL A 66 -2.30 17.78 -12.04
N PRO A 67 -1.65 16.71 -12.54
CA PRO A 67 -2.34 15.72 -13.37
C PRO A 67 -3.45 15.03 -12.57
N LEU A 68 -4.48 14.53 -13.25
CA LEU A 68 -5.50 13.70 -12.61
C LEU A 68 -4.95 12.32 -12.23
N VAL A 69 -4.08 11.77 -13.08
CA VAL A 69 -3.41 10.50 -12.86
C VAL A 69 -1.95 10.64 -13.28
N HIS A 70 -1.04 10.09 -12.48
CA HIS A 70 0.37 9.97 -12.82
C HIS A 70 0.85 8.57 -12.41
N SER A 71 1.46 7.84 -13.34
CA SER A 71 2.00 6.51 -13.08
C SER A 71 3.44 6.36 -13.58
N GLN A 72 4.23 5.56 -12.88
CA GLN A 72 5.56 5.13 -13.28
C GLN A 72 5.69 3.61 -13.08
N GLU A 73 6.10 2.91 -14.13
CA GLU A 73 6.49 1.51 -14.07
C GLU A 73 7.95 1.39 -13.60
N LEU A 74 8.23 0.40 -12.78
CA LEU A 74 9.52 0.17 -12.15
C LEU A 74 9.86 -1.31 -12.19
N ARG A 75 11.15 -1.63 -12.17
CA ARG A 75 11.66 -2.97 -11.95
C ARG A 75 12.41 -3.03 -10.63
N TRP A 76 12.06 -4.00 -9.79
CA TRP A 76 12.70 -4.21 -8.49
C TRP A 76 12.79 -5.72 -8.23
N HIS A 77 13.99 -6.22 -7.88
CA HIS A 77 14.28 -7.66 -7.82
C HIS A 77 13.84 -8.47 -9.06
N GLY A 78 13.89 -7.86 -10.25
CA GLY A 78 13.45 -8.52 -11.49
C GLY A 78 11.93 -8.58 -11.66
N VAL A 79 11.17 -8.02 -10.73
CA VAL A 79 9.70 -7.93 -10.77
C VAL A 79 9.28 -6.55 -11.26
N THR A 80 8.30 -6.50 -12.16
CA THR A 80 7.67 -5.24 -12.57
C THR A 80 6.64 -4.81 -11.54
N LEU A 81 6.71 -3.56 -11.12
CA LEU A 81 5.73 -2.91 -10.26
C LEU A 81 5.31 -1.57 -10.84
N VAL A 82 4.09 -1.15 -10.55
CA VAL A 82 3.53 0.10 -11.05
C VAL A 82 3.16 0.96 -9.85
N LEU A 83 3.70 2.17 -9.80
CA LEU A 83 3.25 3.16 -8.83
C LEU A 83 2.37 4.18 -9.56
N GLU A 84 1.14 4.34 -9.11
CA GLU A 84 0.17 5.28 -9.66
C GLU A 84 -0.36 6.21 -8.56
N ALA A 85 -0.53 7.48 -8.88
CA ALA A 85 -1.18 8.47 -8.02
C ALA A 85 -2.41 9.00 -8.74
N LEU A 86 -3.55 9.05 -8.05
CA LEU A 86 -4.79 9.66 -8.51
C LEU A 86 -5.12 10.87 -7.65
N HIS A 87 -5.34 12.01 -8.32
CA HIS A 87 -5.64 13.28 -7.68
C HIS A 87 -7.13 13.59 -7.82
N VAL A 88 -7.84 13.60 -6.70
CA VAL A 88 -9.30 13.76 -6.68
C VAL A 88 -9.65 15.24 -6.54
N GLN A 89 -10.31 15.80 -7.54
CA GLN A 89 -10.80 17.18 -7.46
C GLN A 89 -11.87 17.31 -6.36
N GLY A 90 -11.68 18.28 -5.45
CA GLY A 90 -12.62 18.55 -4.35
C GLY A 90 -12.56 17.56 -3.18
N GLY A 91 -11.72 16.52 -3.24
CA GLY A 91 -11.47 15.60 -2.12
C GLY A 91 -10.45 16.14 -1.12
N ALA A 92 -10.53 15.67 0.12
CA ALA A 92 -9.54 15.95 1.17
C ALA A 92 -8.26 15.08 1.06
N PHE A 93 -8.35 14.00 0.28
CA PHE A 93 -7.30 13.00 0.13
C PHE A 93 -7.05 12.69 -1.35
N ASP A 94 -5.81 12.34 -1.64
CA ASP A 94 -5.42 11.72 -2.90
C ASP A 94 -5.21 10.22 -2.69
N GLU A 95 -5.09 9.49 -3.79
CA GLU A 95 -4.84 8.05 -3.77
C GLU A 95 -3.46 7.72 -4.33
N VAL A 96 -2.76 6.79 -3.69
CA VAL A 96 -1.59 6.13 -4.27
C VAL A 96 -1.85 4.63 -4.37
N ILE A 97 -1.58 4.05 -5.53
CA ILE A 97 -1.73 2.63 -5.82
C ILE A 97 -0.34 2.07 -6.12
N LEU A 98 0.06 1.08 -5.34
CA LEU A 98 1.18 0.19 -5.64
C LEU A 98 0.61 -1.09 -6.28
N GLY A 99 0.71 -1.15 -7.60
CA GLY A 99 0.40 -2.33 -8.40
C GLY A 99 1.59 -3.28 -8.42
N LEU A 100 1.33 -4.54 -8.08
CA LEU A 100 2.29 -5.61 -8.00
C LEU A 100 1.75 -6.83 -8.77
N PRO A 101 2.63 -7.78 -9.16
CA PRO A 101 2.17 -9.06 -9.70
C PRO A 101 1.39 -9.89 -8.67
N ALA A 102 0.96 -11.07 -9.10
CA ALA A 102 0.29 -12.01 -8.21
C ALA A 102 1.16 -12.33 -6.99
N TRP A 103 0.52 -12.57 -5.85
CA TRP A 103 1.24 -12.88 -4.61
C TRP A 103 2.16 -14.10 -4.77
N ASP A 104 1.69 -15.15 -5.45
CA ASP A 104 2.47 -16.36 -5.73
C ASP A 104 3.70 -16.08 -6.61
N GLU A 105 3.63 -15.08 -7.50
CA GLU A 105 4.77 -14.65 -8.31
C GLU A 105 5.79 -13.85 -7.48
N LEU A 106 5.29 -13.03 -6.55
CA LEU A 106 6.12 -12.30 -5.60
C LEU A 106 6.87 -13.24 -4.65
N GLU A 107 6.20 -14.28 -4.13
CA GLU A 107 6.81 -15.30 -3.27
C GLU A 107 7.95 -16.06 -3.97
N GLN A 108 7.87 -16.24 -5.28
CA GLN A 108 8.90 -16.91 -6.06
C GLN A 108 10.06 -15.98 -6.43
N ALA A 109 9.79 -14.70 -6.63
CA ALA A 109 10.78 -13.73 -7.12
C ALA A 109 11.54 -13.02 -6.00
N LEU A 110 10.90 -12.78 -4.85
CA LEU A 110 11.50 -12.05 -3.73
C LEU A 110 12.25 -13.00 -2.78
N PRO A 111 13.36 -12.54 -2.17
CA PRO A 111 14.09 -13.35 -1.19
C PRO A 111 13.28 -13.72 0.05
N SER A 112 12.30 -12.88 0.42
CA SER A 112 11.42 -13.09 1.56
C SER A 112 10.16 -12.22 1.48
N GLU A 113 9.14 -12.59 2.25
CA GLU A 113 7.95 -11.76 2.46
C GLU A 113 8.27 -10.41 3.14
N GLU A 114 9.34 -10.36 3.94
CA GLU A 114 9.77 -9.13 4.63
C GLU A 114 10.16 -8.01 3.66
N GLU A 115 10.76 -8.38 2.52
CA GLU A 115 11.11 -7.44 1.46
C GLU A 115 9.85 -6.78 0.87
N LEU A 116 8.78 -7.57 0.66
CA LEU A 116 7.50 -7.05 0.18
C LEU A 116 6.89 -6.06 1.18
N TRP A 117 6.90 -6.39 2.48
CA TRP A 117 6.39 -5.48 3.49
C TRP A 117 7.27 -4.23 3.65
N THR A 118 8.57 -4.36 3.48
CA THR A 118 9.50 -3.22 3.46
C THR A 118 9.20 -2.29 2.28
N LEU A 119 8.87 -2.84 1.10
CA LEU A 119 8.43 -2.08 -0.07
C LEU A 119 7.12 -1.32 0.23
N VAL A 120 6.11 -2.03 0.74
CA VAL A 120 4.80 -1.46 1.09
C VAL A 120 4.94 -0.34 2.13
N ASP A 121 5.69 -0.59 3.19
CA ASP A 121 5.95 0.36 4.27
C ASP A 121 6.70 1.61 3.78
N THR A 122 7.67 1.40 2.89
CA THR A 122 8.45 2.50 2.30
C THR A 122 7.57 3.42 1.46
N VAL A 123 6.69 2.86 0.62
CA VAL A 123 5.74 3.66 -0.17
C VAL A 123 4.76 4.38 0.75
N ALA A 124 4.17 3.66 1.71
CA ALA A 124 3.22 4.23 2.67
C ALA A 124 3.83 5.41 3.45
N ALA A 125 5.05 5.24 3.96
CA ALA A 125 5.75 6.28 4.70
C ALA A 125 6.12 7.48 3.82
N ALA A 126 6.62 7.23 2.61
CA ALA A 126 7.02 8.30 1.67
C ALA A 126 5.84 9.18 1.24
N CYS A 127 4.64 8.61 1.17
CA CYS A 127 3.41 9.31 0.83
C CYS A 127 2.60 9.77 2.06
N GLU A 128 3.10 9.58 3.28
CA GLU A 128 2.39 9.93 4.52
C GLU A 128 0.98 9.30 4.62
N ALA A 129 0.87 8.04 4.17
CA ALA A 129 -0.40 7.31 4.10
C ALA A 129 -1.12 7.28 5.45
N ARG A 130 -2.42 7.62 5.44
CA ARG A 130 -3.28 7.61 6.63
C ARG A 130 -3.91 6.25 6.89
N HIS A 131 -4.30 5.58 5.82
CA HIS A 131 -4.81 4.23 5.83
C HIS A 131 -4.74 3.66 4.41
N GLY A 132 -5.03 2.37 4.26
CA GLY A 132 -4.98 1.69 2.98
C GLY A 132 -5.77 0.39 2.95
N ALA A 133 -5.76 -0.24 1.80
CA ALA A 133 -6.35 -1.55 1.59
C ALA A 133 -5.46 -2.42 0.69
N LEU A 134 -5.49 -3.72 0.98
CA LEU A 134 -4.97 -4.78 0.14
C LEU A 134 -6.15 -5.33 -0.66
N GLY A 135 -6.18 -5.12 -1.97
CA GLY A 135 -7.34 -5.42 -2.79
C GLY A 135 -7.02 -6.12 -4.11
N ASP A 136 -8.03 -6.81 -4.63
CA ASP A 136 -8.06 -7.57 -5.89
C ASP A 136 -8.90 -6.87 -6.99
N GLY A 137 -9.24 -5.59 -6.82
CA GLY A 137 -9.93 -4.79 -7.85
C GLY A 137 -11.12 -3.96 -7.37
N GLU A 138 -11.57 -4.15 -6.12
CA GLU A 138 -12.63 -3.32 -5.53
C GLU A 138 -12.20 -1.86 -5.34
N ALA A 139 -13.17 -0.95 -5.49
CA ALA A 139 -12.94 0.48 -5.33
C ALA A 139 -12.58 0.81 -3.87
N PHE A 140 -11.46 1.49 -3.68
CA PHE A 140 -11.01 1.95 -2.37
C PHE A 140 -11.62 3.31 -2.06
N LEU A 141 -12.15 3.46 -0.84
CA LEU A 141 -12.73 4.72 -0.36
C LEU A 141 -11.67 5.49 0.45
N LEU A 142 -11.39 6.73 0.05
CA LEU A 142 -10.29 7.53 0.62
C LEU A 142 -10.61 8.15 1.98
N ASP A 143 -11.89 8.35 2.30
CA ASP A 143 -12.29 8.95 3.56
C ASP A 143 -11.97 8.00 4.72
N THR A 144 -11.62 8.52 5.89
CA THR A 144 -11.54 7.68 7.09
C THR A 144 -12.95 7.21 7.47
N PRO A 145 -13.19 5.90 7.68
CA PRO A 145 -14.48 5.41 8.17
C PRO A 145 -14.86 6.07 9.49
N GLU A 146 -16.11 6.53 9.56
CA GLU A 146 -16.64 7.26 10.72
C GLU A 146 -16.88 6.35 11.93
N ASP A 147 -17.14 5.07 11.68
CA ASP A 147 -17.47 4.10 12.71
C ASP A 147 -16.93 2.70 12.43
N GLU A 148 -17.04 1.83 13.45
CA GLU A 148 -16.62 0.43 13.38
C GLU A 148 -17.36 -0.35 12.28
N ALA A 149 -18.65 -0.11 12.08
CA ALA A 149 -19.44 -0.83 11.09
C ALA A 149 -18.97 -0.50 9.66
N ALA A 150 -18.57 0.74 9.40
CA ALA A 150 -17.98 1.18 8.14
C ALA A 150 -16.61 0.50 7.90
N TRP A 151 -15.80 0.39 8.95
CA TRP A 151 -14.55 -0.34 8.94
C TRP A 151 -14.73 -1.84 8.62
N GLN A 152 -15.67 -2.52 9.28
CA GLN A 152 -16.00 -3.92 8.99
C GLN A 152 -16.51 -4.12 7.56
N ARG A 153 -17.36 -3.20 7.05
CA ARG A 153 -17.81 -3.23 5.66
C ARG A 153 -16.65 -3.07 4.67
N ARG A 154 -15.61 -2.31 5.01
CA ARG A 154 -14.39 -2.21 4.18
C ARG A 154 -13.57 -3.49 4.23
N LEU A 155 -13.35 -4.07 5.42
CA LEU A 155 -12.64 -5.34 5.55
C LEU A 155 -13.35 -6.47 4.80
N ALA A 156 -14.68 -6.48 4.77
CA ALA A 156 -15.43 -7.48 4.01
C ALA A 156 -15.21 -7.41 2.49
N ARG A 157 -14.75 -6.26 1.96
CA ARG A 157 -14.53 -5.99 0.53
C ARG A 157 -13.08 -6.12 0.08
N HIS A 158 -12.15 -6.25 1.03
CA HIS A 158 -10.71 -6.25 0.75
C HIS A 158 -10.07 -7.43 1.46
N THR A 159 -8.92 -7.87 0.98
CA THR A 159 -8.20 -8.99 1.61
C THR A 159 -7.54 -8.55 2.91
N GLY A 160 -7.21 -7.28 3.02
CA GLY A 160 -6.76 -6.67 4.26
C GLY A 160 -6.85 -5.15 4.24
N LEU A 161 -6.65 -4.55 5.40
CA LEU A 161 -6.64 -3.11 5.62
C LEU A 161 -5.32 -2.69 6.25
N LEU A 162 -4.86 -1.48 5.94
CA LEU A 162 -3.75 -0.83 6.61
C LEU A 162 -4.29 0.35 7.42
N VAL A 163 -4.09 0.36 8.74
CA VAL A 163 -4.68 1.37 9.63
C VAL A 163 -3.69 1.85 10.68
N THR A 164 -3.69 3.14 11.04
CA THR A 164 -2.79 3.66 12.10
C THR A 164 -3.17 3.16 13.50
N GLU A 165 -4.46 3.13 13.80
CA GLU A 165 -5.00 2.67 15.08
C GLU A 165 -6.20 1.76 14.81
N PRO A 166 -6.08 0.43 14.97
CA PRO A 166 -7.22 -0.46 14.82
C PRO A 166 -8.23 -0.20 15.95
N PRO A 167 -9.52 0.05 15.64
CA PRO A 167 -10.58 0.02 16.65
C PRO A 167 -10.48 -1.24 17.52
N SER A 168 -10.67 -1.10 18.84
CA SER A 168 -10.43 -2.15 19.84
C SER A 168 -11.20 -3.45 19.59
N THR A 169 -12.30 -3.38 18.85
CA THR A 169 -13.19 -4.49 18.46
C THR A 169 -12.75 -5.25 17.21
N PHE A 170 -11.79 -4.73 16.42
CA PHE A 170 -11.23 -5.47 15.29
C PHE A 170 -10.59 -6.79 15.70
N ALA A 171 -10.05 -6.88 16.91
CA ALA A 171 -9.43 -8.11 17.43
C ALA A 171 -10.37 -9.34 17.40
N ALA A 172 -11.69 -9.14 17.30
CA ALA A 172 -12.67 -10.22 17.20
C ALA A 172 -12.99 -10.67 15.74
N THR A 173 -12.66 -9.86 14.73
CA THR A 173 -13.06 -10.06 13.32
C THR A 173 -11.94 -9.92 12.31
N ALA A 174 -10.76 -9.45 12.73
CA ALA A 174 -9.56 -9.35 11.94
C ALA A 174 -8.36 -9.78 12.78
N CYS A 175 -7.40 -10.43 12.14
CA CYS A 175 -6.14 -10.79 12.78
C CYS A 175 -5.13 -9.67 12.50
N PRO A 176 -4.65 -8.95 13.53
CA PRO A 176 -3.50 -8.08 13.37
C PRO A 176 -2.32 -8.94 12.90
N TYR A 177 -1.85 -8.66 11.70
CA TYR A 177 -0.76 -9.43 11.10
C TYR A 177 0.58 -8.86 11.53
N ARG A 178 0.77 -7.55 11.30
CA ARG A 178 1.97 -6.82 11.69
C ARG A 178 1.77 -5.31 11.70
N THR A 179 2.67 -4.60 12.37
CA THR A 179 2.80 -3.14 12.25
C THR A 179 4.02 -2.81 11.42
N LEU A 180 3.84 -1.92 10.44
CA LEU A 180 4.86 -1.45 9.53
C LEU A 180 5.67 -0.33 10.20
N PRO A 181 6.99 -0.48 10.39
CA PRO A 181 7.75 0.37 11.29
C PRO A 181 7.96 1.81 10.81
N ARG A 182 8.01 2.07 9.49
CA ARG A 182 8.25 3.42 8.94
C ARG A 182 6.97 4.25 8.88
N SER A 183 5.88 3.65 8.44
CA SER A 183 4.57 4.32 8.28
C SER A 183 3.73 4.28 9.56
N GLY A 184 3.99 3.33 10.46
CA GLY A 184 3.17 3.09 11.65
C GLY A 184 1.83 2.42 11.36
N LEU A 185 1.59 1.98 10.12
CA LEU A 185 0.35 1.31 9.74
C LEU A 185 0.34 -0.14 10.22
N THR A 186 -0.76 -0.57 10.79
CA THR A 186 -1.05 -1.97 11.14
C THR A 186 -1.80 -2.64 10.01
N VAL A 187 -1.28 -3.77 9.55
CA VAL A 187 -1.93 -4.64 8.58
C VAL A 187 -2.91 -5.55 9.30
N LEU A 188 -4.18 -5.42 8.94
CA LEU A 188 -5.27 -6.28 9.37
C LEU A 188 -5.66 -7.19 8.23
N LEU A 189 -5.62 -8.51 8.45
CA LEU A 189 -6.09 -9.50 7.48
C LEU A 189 -7.46 -10.03 7.90
N ARG A 190 -8.28 -10.38 6.90
CA ARG A 190 -9.58 -11.05 7.11
C ARG A 190 -9.40 -12.49 7.58
#